data_AF-A0A3P9P8J5-F1
#
_entry.id   AF-A0A3P9P8J5-F1
#
_cell.length_a   1.000
_cell.length_b   1.000
_cell.length_c   1.000
_cell.angle_alpha   90.00
_cell.angle_beta   90.00
_cell.angle_gamma   90.00
#
_symmetry.space_group_name_H-M   'P 1'
#
loop_
_entity.id
_entity.type
_entity.pdbx_description
1 polymer ?
#
loop_
_entity_poly.entity_id
_entity_poly.type
_entity_poly.pdbx_seq_one_letter_code
_entity_poly.pdbx_strand_id
1 'polypeptide(L)'
;MSEDLVKQLSSYKAQLQQVEVALSTDPDNEDLLKLQKDLQEVIDLTKDLLSSQPVDGSSSTSGSESVPVKRSWKVGERCLATWSNDGQAYEAEIEEIDRENGTAAVTFTEYGNADVIPLQNLKVVEEGKQSEDDGGLKSKSRKEQIAEQREYKKKKAQKKVQRMKELEQEREEQKSKWQQFNNKAYSKNKKGQVKRSIFASPESVNGKVGVGTCGIADKPMTQYNDTSKYNVRHLMPQ
;
A
#
# COMPACT_ATOMS: atom_id res chain seq x y z
N MET A 1 -4.07 -28.27 -3.16
CA MET A 1 -3.66 -27.08 -2.39
C MET A 1 -2.33 -27.33 -1.69
N SER A 2 -2.26 -28.10 -0.59
CA SER A 2 -1.00 -28.42 0.09
C SER A 2 -0.03 -29.23 -0.78
N GLU A 3 -0.53 -30.28 -1.44
CA GLU A 3 0.29 -31.15 -2.30
C GLU A 3 0.90 -30.42 -3.51
N ASP A 4 0.16 -29.46 -4.08
CA ASP A 4 0.63 -28.64 -5.20
C ASP A 4 1.76 -27.70 -4.75
N LEU A 5 1.60 -27.12 -3.56
CA LEU A 5 2.59 -26.20 -2.99
C LEU A 5 3.88 -26.94 -2.60
N VAL A 6 3.79 -28.19 -2.12
CA VAL A 6 4.95 -29.07 -1.89
C VAL A 6 5.68 -29.39 -3.20
N LYS A 7 4.94 -29.71 -4.27
CA LYS A 7 5.53 -29.94 -5.60
C LYS A 7 6.23 -28.69 -6.12
N GLN A 8 5.61 -27.53 -5.99
CA GLN A 8 6.22 -26.24 -6.36
C GLN A 8 7.50 -25.96 -5.55
N LEU A 9 7.48 -26.17 -4.23
CA LEU A 9 8.65 -26.04 -3.37
C LEU A 9 9.81 -26.92 -3.86
N SER A 10 9.52 -28.19 -4.18
CA SER A 10 10.54 -29.11 -4.71
C SER A 10 11.15 -28.62 -6.03
N SER A 11 10.33 -28.02 -6.90
CA SER A 11 10.77 -27.47 -8.18
C SER A 11 11.65 -26.23 -8.00
N TYR A 12 11.30 -25.32 -7.09
CA TYR A 12 12.09 -24.12 -6.79
C TYR A 12 13.43 -24.48 -6.15
N LYS A 13 13.46 -25.48 -5.27
CA LYS A 13 14.73 -26.01 -4.72
C LYS A 13 15.65 -26.56 -5.80
N ALA A 14 15.11 -27.30 -6.76
CA ALA A 14 15.91 -27.83 -7.88
C ALA A 14 16.46 -26.70 -8.77
N GLN A 15 15.67 -25.65 -9.02
CA GLN A 15 16.12 -24.46 -9.74
C GLN A 15 17.23 -23.72 -8.99
N LEU A 16 17.08 -23.53 -7.68
CA LEU A 16 18.08 -22.89 -6.83
C LEU A 16 19.41 -23.64 -6.89
N GLN A 17 19.38 -24.97 -6.80
CA GLN A 17 20.58 -25.79 -6.92
C GLN A 17 21.25 -25.63 -8.30
N GLN A 18 20.49 -25.52 -9.37
CA GLN A 18 21.03 -25.27 -10.70
C GLN A 18 21.72 -23.89 -10.80
N VAL A 19 21.13 -22.88 -10.17
CA VAL A 19 21.71 -21.52 -10.08
C VAL A 19 22.97 -21.53 -9.23
N GLU A 20 23.01 -22.27 -8.12
CA GLU A 20 24.20 -22.42 -7.28
C GLU A 20 25.34 -23.12 -8.01
N VAL A 21 25.05 -24.15 -8.82
CA VAL A 21 26.05 -24.80 -9.67
C VAL A 21 26.58 -23.81 -10.73
N ALA A 22 25.71 -23.00 -11.34
CA ALA A 22 26.14 -21.96 -12.27
C ALA A 22 27.02 -20.90 -11.57
N LEU A 23 26.65 -20.48 -10.35
CA LEU A 23 27.44 -19.57 -9.52
C LEU A 23 28.77 -20.16 -9.06
N SER A 24 28.86 -21.49 -8.89
CA SER A 24 30.14 -22.14 -8.59
C SER A 24 31.13 -22.08 -9.75
N THR A 25 30.61 -21.94 -10.98
CA THR A 25 31.42 -21.76 -12.20
C THR A 25 31.74 -20.27 -12.41
N ASP A 26 30.74 -19.39 -12.23
CA ASP A 26 30.85 -17.93 -12.43
C ASP A 26 30.33 -17.16 -11.20
N PRO A 27 31.15 -16.99 -10.13
CA PRO A 27 30.69 -16.42 -8.86
C PRO A 27 30.38 -14.91 -8.92
N ASP A 28 30.93 -14.20 -9.90
CA ASP A 28 30.76 -12.74 -10.04
C ASP A 28 29.53 -12.35 -10.88
N ASN A 29 28.71 -13.31 -11.30
CA ASN A 29 27.52 -13.04 -12.10
C ASN A 29 26.39 -12.45 -11.23
N GLU A 30 26.22 -11.13 -11.30
CA GLU A 30 25.22 -10.38 -10.53
C GLU A 30 23.78 -10.86 -10.79
N ASP A 31 23.46 -11.27 -12.02
CA ASP A 31 22.12 -11.74 -12.39
C ASP A 31 21.80 -13.08 -11.71
N LEU A 32 22.78 -13.98 -11.64
CA LEU A 32 22.62 -15.26 -10.94
C LEU A 32 22.55 -15.07 -9.42
N LEU A 33 23.31 -14.14 -8.86
CA LEU A 33 23.23 -13.80 -7.42
C LEU A 33 21.87 -13.20 -7.05
N LYS A 34 21.28 -12.39 -7.94
CA LYS A 34 19.92 -11.87 -7.76
C LYS A 34 18.89 -12.98 -7.87
N LEU A 35 18.98 -13.82 -8.90
CA LEU A 35 18.07 -14.96 -9.08
C LEU A 35 18.14 -15.95 -7.91
N GLN A 36 19.32 -16.19 -7.35
CA GLN A 36 19.50 -17.01 -6.15
C GLN A 36 18.72 -16.44 -4.97
N LYS A 37 18.83 -15.13 -4.70
CA LYS A 37 18.09 -14.46 -3.62
C LYS A 37 16.58 -14.51 -3.85
N ASP A 38 16.14 -14.16 -5.06
CA ASP A 38 14.72 -14.15 -5.42
C ASP A 38 14.11 -15.58 -5.26
N LEU A 39 14.82 -16.63 -5.68
CA LEU A 39 14.39 -18.02 -5.49
C LEU A 39 14.36 -18.43 -4.00
N GLN A 40 15.34 -17.98 -3.21
CA GLN A 40 15.38 -18.22 -1.77
C GLN A 40 14.14 -17.61 -1.08
N GLU A 41 13.80 -16.36 -1.41
CA GLU A 41 12.61 -15.69 -0.89
C GLU A 41 11.32 -16.42 -1.27
N VAL A 42 11.18 -16.86 -2.53
CA VAL A 42 10.02 -17.64 -2.97
C VAL A 42 9.90 -18.95 -2.20
N ILE A 43 11.01 -19.65 -1.98
CA ILE A 43 11.04 -20.89 -1.21
C ILE A 43 10.60 -20.64 0.23
N ASP A 44 11.07 -19.57 0.86
CA ASP A 44 10.75 -19.26 2.26
C ASP A 44 9.29 -18.83 2.43
N LEU A 45 8.77 -17.98 1.53
CA LEU A 45 7.33 -17.68 1.49
C LEU A 45 6.48 -18.92 1.27
N THR A 46 6.93 -19.84 0.42
CA THR A 46 6.23 -21.10 0.16
C THR A 46 6.24 -22.02 1.38
N LYS A 47 7.37 -22.10 2.11
CA LYS A 47 7.47 -22.83 3.38
C LYS A 47 6.58 -22.21 4.44
N ASP A 48 6.53 -20.89 4.54
CA ASP A 48 5.68 -20.18 5.49
C ASP A 48 4.20 -20.41 5.18
N LEU A 49 3.81 -20.41 3.90
CA LEU A 49 2.46 -20.76 3.48
C LEU A 49 2.11 -22.23 3.80
N LEU A 50 3.07 -23.15 3.67
CA LEU A 50 2.91 -24.55 4.09
C LEU A 50 2.82 -24.69 5.62
N SER A 51 3.58 -23.89 6.36
CA SER A 51 3.62 -23.91 7.83
C SER A 51 2.45 -23.17 8.47
N SER A 52 1.88 -22.19 7.76
CA SER A 52 0.71 -21.41 8.19
C SER A 52 -0.61 -22.01 7.74
N GLN A 53 -0.59 -23.04 6.88
CA GLN A 53 -1.75 -23.92 6.77
C GLN A 53 -1.94 -24.62 8.13
N PRO A 54 -3.12 -24.49 8.76
CA PRO A 54 -3.40 -25.20 10.00
C PRO A 54 -3.53 -26.69 9.67
N VAL A 55 -2.43 -27.42 9.87
CA VAL A 55 -2.53 -28.81 10.26
C VAL A 55 -2.59 -28.80 11.78
N ASP A 56 -3.63 -29.44 12.32
CA ASP A 56 -3.70 -29.80 13.72
C ASP A 56 -2.35 -30.37 14.20
N GLY A 57 -1.76 -29.77 15.22
CA GLY A 57 -0.68 -30.40 15.99
C GLY A 57 0.66 -29.66 16.06
N SER A 58 0.79 -28.84 17.10
CA SER A 58 1.95 -28.71 18.01
C SER A 58 3.30 -28.10 17.55
N SER A 59 3.49 -26.86 18.02
CA SER A 59 4.65 -26.30 18.79
C SER A 59 6.09 -26.28 18.26
N SER A 60 6.69 -25.08 18.18
CA SER A 60 7.73 -24.53 19.10
C SER A 60 8.18 -23.10 18.67
N THR A 61 7.84 -22.01 19.36
CA THR A 61 8.45 -21.33 20.54
C THR A 61 9.62 -20.37 20.29
N SER A 62 9.37 -19.07 20.53
CA SER A 62 10.24 -18.11 21.28
C SER A 62 9.46 -16.78 21.38
N GLY A 63 9.22 -16.09 22.48
CA GLY A 63 9.49 -16.24 23.91
C GLY A 63 9.17 -14.88 24.54
N SER A 64 8.26 -14.83 25.52
CA SER A 64 8.32 -13.87 26.64
C SER A 64 7.30 -14.26 27.70
N GLU A 65 7.82 -14.37 28.91
CA GLU A 65 7.23 -14.82 30.17
C GLU A 65 5.87 -14.19 30.51
N SER A 66 4.84 -15.03 30.58
CA SER A 66 3.94 -15.10 31.73
C SER A 66 3.24 -16.45 31.71
N VAL A 67 3.30 -17.15 32.84
CA VAL A 67 2.77 -18.51 33.07
C VAL A 67 1.43 -18.74 32.36
N PRO A 68 1.30 -19.74 31.46
CA PRO A 68 0.01 -20.11 30.90
C PRO A 68 -0.73 -20.89 31.98
N VAL A 69 -1.46 -20.19 32.82
CA VAL A 69 -2.50 -20.82 33.62
C VAL A 69 -3.45 -21.43 32.61
N LYS A 70 -3.46 -22.76 32.50
CA LYS A 70 -4.46 -23.55 31.76
C LYS A 70 -5.82 -23.31 32.43
N ARG A 71 -6.38 -22.12 32.24
CA ARG A 71 -7.67 -21.71 32.77
C ARG A 71 -8.72 -22.29 31.84
N SER A 72 -9.67 -23.01 32.41
CA SER A 72 -10.83 -23.48 31.67
C SER A 72 -11.81 -22.31 31.51
N TRP A 73 -11.76 -21.66 30.35
CA TRP A 73 -12.71 -20.62 29.98
C TRP A 73 -14.14 -21.16 29.92
N LYS A 74 -15.12 -20.33 30.26
CA LYS A 74 -16.56 -20.63 30.13
C LYS A 74 -17.26 -19.55 29.32
N VAL A 75 -18.35 -19.95 28.65
CA VAL A 75 -19.27 -19.02 28.00
C VAL A 75 -19.85 -18.05 29.04
N GLY A 76 -19.86 -16.76 28.71
CA GLY A 76 -20.24 -15.64 29.57
C GLY A 76 -19.11 -15.10 30.46
N GLU A 77 -17.89 -15.66 30.39
CA GLU A 77 -16.75 -15.09 31.12
C GLU A 77 -16.17 -13.88 30.39
N ARG A 78 -15.77 -12.86 31.16
CA ARG A 78 -15.05 -11.70 30.63
C ARG A 78 -13.57 -12.02 30.46
N CYS A 79 -13.03 -11.62 29.32
CA CYS A 79 -11.66 -11.87 28.91
C CYS A 79 -11.07 -10.64 28.21
N LEU A 80 -9.75 -10.59 28.10
CA LEU A 80 -9.03 -9.64 27.27
C LEU A 80 -8.62 -10.37 25.98
N ALA A 81 -9.15 -9.90 24.86
CA ALA A 81 -8.92 -10.47 23.54
C ALA A 81 -8.12 -9.48 22.67
N THR A 82 -7.14 -9.99 21.93
CA THR A 82 -6.35 -9.18 20.99
C THR A 82 -7.13 -8.96 19.70
N TRP A 83 -7.39 -7.71 19.35
CA TRP A 83 -8.07 -7.37 18.10
C TRP A 83 -7.12 -7.48 16.91
N SER A 84 -7.55 -8.19 15.87
CA SER A 84 -6.74 -8.51 14.69
C SER A 84 -6.32 -7.28 13.86
N ASN A 85 -7.04 -6.17 13.97
CA ASN A 85 -6.79 -4.96 13.17
C ASN A 85 -5.58 -4.15 13.66
N ASP A 86 -5.38 -4.07 14.98
CA ASP A 86 -4.35 -3.22 15.59
C ASP A 86 -3.43 -3.97 16.57
N GLY A 87 -3.71 -5.24 16.86
CA GLY A 87 -2.95 -6.05 17.81
C GLY A 87 -3.11 -5.61 19.27
N GLN A 88 -4.08 -4.74 19.58
CA GLN A 88 -4.34 -4.28 20.94
C GLN A 88 -5.32 -5.21 21.67
N ALA A 89 -5.16 -5.36 22.98
CA ALA A 89 -6.04 -6.17 23.80
C ALA A 89 -7.22 -5.32 24.32
N TYR A 90 -8.44 -5.77 24.04
CA TYR A 90 -9.67 -5.14 24.48
C TYR A 90 -10.49 -6.10 25.34
N GLU A 91 -11.33 -5.53 26.20
CA GLU A 91 -12.29 -6.31 26.99
C GLU A 91 -13.36 -6.91 26.08
N ALA A 92 -13.57 -8.20 26.25
CA ALA A 92 -14.52 -8.99 25.49
C ALA A 92 -15.22 -10.01 26.38
N GLU A 93 -16.41 -10.41 25.98
CA GLU A 93 -17.19 -11.47 26.63
C GLU A 93 -17.20 -12.71 25.74
N ILE A 94 -16.99 -13.88 26.33
CA ILE A 94 -16.99 -15.14 25.59
C ILE A 94 -18.44 -15.55 25.28
N GLU A 95 -18.83 -15.54 24.01
CA GLU A 95 -20.17 -15.97 23.59
C GLU A 95 -20.23 -17.47 23.32
N GLU A 96 -19.19 -18.03 22.73
CA GLU A 96 -19.14 -19.45 22.37
C GLU A 96 -17.72 -19.99 22.51
N ILE A 97 -17.60 -21.25 22.94
CA ILE A 97 -16.31 -21.94 23.03
C ILE A 97 -16.38 -23.20 22.19
N ASP A 98 -15.55 -23.23 21.16
CA ASP A 98 -15.28 -24.42 20.38
C ASP A 98 -14.11 -25.18 21.02
N ARG A 99 -14.44 -26.29 21.69
CA ARG A 99 -13.45 -27.15 22.37
C ARG A 99 -12.71 -28.07 21.40
N GLU A 100 -13.27 -28.32 20.22
CA GLU A 100 -12.66 -29.17 19.21
C GLU A 100 -11.50 -28.41 18.55
N ASN A 101 -11.76 -27.16 18.17
CA ASN A 101 -10.76 -26.29 17.52
C ASN A 101 -9.92 -25.47 18.52
N GLY A 102 -10.29 -25.47 19.80
CA GLY A 102 -9.58 -24.70 20.84
C GLY A 102 -9.71 -23.18 20.67
N THR A 103 -10.81 -22.72 20.06
CA THR A 103 -11.12 -21.32 19.77
C THR A 103 -12.37 -20.86 20.52
N ALA A 104 -12.46 -19.56 20.79
CA ALA A 104 -13.65 -18.94 21.36
C ALA A 104 -14.12 -17.78 20.49
N ALA A 105 -15.43 -17.70 20.28
CA ALA A 105 -16.06 -16.49 19.75
C ALA A 105 -16.26 -15.51 20.91
N VAL A 106 -15.71 -14.31 20.77
CA VAL A 106 -15.74 -13.27 21.79
C VAL A 106 -16.33 -11.99 21.23
N THR A 107 -17.17 -11.31 22.00
CA THR A 107 -17.76 -10.02 21.63
C THR A 107 -17.11 -8.91 22.42
N PHE A 108 -16.51 -7.94 21.72
CA PHE A 108 -15.85 -6.79 22.32
C PHE A 108 -16.88 -5.84 22.95
N THR A 109 -16.78 -5.61 24.26
CA THR A 109 -17.80 -4.87 25.03
C THR A 109 -17.92 -3.41 24.62
N GLU A 110 -16.83 -2.78 24.17
CA GLU A 110 -16.82 -1.36 23.76
C GLU A 110 -17.43 -1.13 22.36
N TYR A 111 -17.34 -2.13 21.47
CA TYR A 111 -17.63 -1.96 20.04
C TYR A 111 -18.80 -2.82 19.56
N GLY A 112 -19.16 -3.88 20.28
CA GLY A 112 -20.20 -4.85 19.90
C GLY A 112 -19.83 -5.73 18.71
N ASN A 113 -18.56 -5.73 18.29
CA ASN A 113 -18.07 -6.61 17.24
C ASN A 113 -17.68 -7.96 17.86
N ALA A 114 -17.99 -9.06 17.15
CA ALA A 114 -17.55 -10.40 17.52
C ALA A 114 -16.32 -10.81 16.69
N ASP A 115 -15.39 -11.55 17.30
CA ASP A 115 -14.21 -12.11 16.65
C ASP A 115 -13.90 -13.50 17.20
N VAL A 116 -13.20 -14.33 16.42
CA VAL A 116 -12.85 -15.72 16.81
C VAL A 116 -11.38 -15.76 17.20
N ILE A 117 -11.13 -15.98 18.48
CA ILE A 117 -9.80 -15.91 19.08
C ILE A 117 -9.43 -17.27 19.70
N PRO A 118 -8.22 -17.79 19.47
CA PRO A 118 -7.80 -19.04 20.10
C PRO A 118 -7.68 -18.87 21.62
N LEU A 119 -8.10 -19.89 22.38
CA LEU A 119 -8.18 -19.85 23.85
C LEU A 119 -6.85 -19.52 24.53
N GLN A 120 -5.73 -19.86 23.88
CA GLN A 120 -4.37 -19.55 24.30
C GLN A 120 -4.02 -18.05 24.24
N ASN A 121 -4.73 -17.27 23.42
CA ASN A 121 -4.50 -15.84 23.25
C ASN A 121 -5.41 -14.99 24.15
N LEU A 122 -6.41 -15.60 24.79
CA LEU A 122 -7.27 -14.92 25.75
C LEU A 122 -6.52 -14.69 27.06
N LYS A 123 -6.60 -13.46 27.56
CA LYS A 123 -6.02 -13.05 28.84
C LYS A 123 -7.11 -12.83 29.87
N VAL A 124 -6.78 -13.07 31.15
CA VAL A 124 -7.71 -12.82 32.26
C VAL A 124 -7.90 -11.31 32.41
N VAL A 125 -9.16 -10.91 32.58
CA VAL A 125 -9.48 -9.56 33.07
C VAL A 125 -9.14 -9.56 34.56
N GLU A 126 -8.01 -8.97 34.93
CA GLU A 126 -7.67 -8.70 36.33
C GLU A 126 -8.71 -7.69 36.88
N GLU A 127 -9.80 -8.19 37.44
CA GLU A 127 -10.68 -7.38 38.28
C GLU A 127 -9.99 -7.12 39.63
N GLY A 128 -9.08 -6.15 39.61
CA GLY A 128 -8.57 -5.54 40.82
C GLY A 128 -9.73 -4.95 41.62
N LYS A 129 -9.98 -5.55 42.78
CA LYS A 129 -10.83 -5.10 43.89
C LYS A 129 -11.12 -3.59 43.89
N GLN A 130 -12.40 -3.24 44.04
CA GLN A 130 -12.86 -1.92 44.45
C GLN A 130 -12.04 -1.40 45.65
N SER A 131 -11.58 -0.15 45.57
CA SER A 131 -11.35 0.67 46.75
C SER A 131 -12.20 1.93 46.62
N GLU A 132 -13.37 1.92 47.23
CA GLU A 132 -13.95 3.12 47.80
C GLU A 132 -13.09 3.49 49.03
N ASP A 133 -12.21 4.49 48.90
CA ASP A 133 -11.88 5.45 49.98
C ASP A 133 -11.15 6.66 49.39
N ASP A 134 -11.38 7.79 50.05
CA ASP A 134 -11.08 9.18 49.72
C ASP A 134 -9.59 9.51 49.43
N GLY A 135 -9.33 10.37 48.44
CA GLY A 135 -7.99 10.86 48.12
C GLY A 135 -7.83 11.40 46.70
N GLY A 136 -8.27 12.64 46.48
CA GLY A 136 -8.47 13.23 45.15
C GLY A 136 -7.25 13.28 44.21
N LEU A 137 -7.40 12.68 43.04
CA LEU A 137 -6.87 13.18 41.77
C LEU A 137 -7.97 13.06 40.71
N LYS A 138 -8.43 14.20 40.19
CA LYS A 138 -9.55 14.28 39.23
C LYS A 138 -9.21 13.49 37.96
N SER A 139 -9.76 12.30 37.81
CA SER A 139 -9.83 11.63 36.52
C SER A 139 -10.76 12.46 35.62
N LYS A 140 -10.26 12.90 34.45
CA LYS A 140 -11.02 13.70 33.50
C LYS A 140 -12.34 13.00 33.20
N SER A 141 -13.46 13.70 33.41
CA SER A 141 -14.80 13.16 33.20
C SER A 141 -14.91 12.56 31.79
N ARG A 142 -15.66 11.46 31.61
CA ARG A 142 -15.95 10.84 30.30
C ARG A 142 -16.40 11.88 29.25
N LYS A 143 -17.06 12.95 29.67
CA LYS A 143 -17.47 14.09 28.84
C LYS A 143 -16.29 14.96 28.34
N GLU A 144 -15.27 15.11 29.15
CA GLU A 144 -14.04 15.86 28.85
C GLU A 144 -13.13 15.07 27.90
N GLN A 145 -13.03 13.75 28.08
CA GLN A 145 -12.28 12.88 27.16
C GLN A 145 -12.88 12.89 25.74
N ILE A 146 -14.21 12.90 25.62
CA ILE A 146 -14.90 13.01 24.32
C ILE A 146 -14.65 14.40 23.68
N ALA A 147 -14.62 15.47 24.47
CA ALA A 147 -14.32 16.81 23.98
C ALA A 147 -12.86 16.93 23.49
N GLU A 148 -11.90 16.40 24.25
CA GLU A 148 -10.47 16.40 23.91
C GLU A 148 -10.19 15.58 22.63
N GLN A 149 -10.86 14.44 22.44
CA GLN A 149 -10.78 13.69 21.18
C GLN A 149 -11.37 14.46 20.00
N ARG A 150 -12.48 15.20 20.18
CA ARG A 150 -13.09 16.04 19.13
C ARG A 150 -12.21 17.22 18.77
N GLU A 151 -11.61 17.89 19.76
CA GLU A 151 -10.66 18.99 19.54
C GLU A 151 -9.38 18.49 18.86
N TYR A 152 -8.86 17.34 19.27
CA TYR A 152 -7.71 16.72 18.63
C TYR A 152 -7.99 16.38 17.15
N LYS A 153 -9.15 15.78 16.85
CA LYS A 153 -9.60 15.52 15.47
C LYS A 153 -9.76 16.81 14.67
N LYS A 154 -10.34 17.87 15.26
CA LYS A 154 -10.50 19.19 14.63
C LYS A 154 -9.15 19.83 14.32
N LYS A 155 -8.20 19.79 15.25
CA LYS A 155 -6.84 20.34 15.08
C LYS A 155 -6.06 19.59 13.99
N LYS A 156 -6.18 18.26 13.93
CA LYS A 156 -5.57 17.44 12.87
C LYS A 156 -6.17 17.74 11.49
N ALA A 157 -7.50 17.89 11.40
CA ALA A 157 -8.18 18.27 10.17
C ALA A 157 -7.77 19.67 9.68
N GLN A 158 -7.73 20.65 10.59
CA GLN A 158 -7.30 22.02 10.27
C GLN A 158 -5.85 22.06 9.77
N LYS A 159 -4.93 21.34 10.42
CA LYS A 159 -3.53 21.27 9.97
C LYS A 159 -3.40 20.62 8.58
N LYS A 160 -4.23 19.61 8.28
CA LYS A 160 -4.27 18.98 6.94
C LYS A 160 -4.80 19.96 5.88
N VAL A 161 -5.89 20.68 6.17
CA VAL A 161 -6.45 21.69 5.27
C VAL A 161 -5.45 22.83 5.02
N GLN A 162 -4.74 23.28 6.06
CA GLN A 162 -3.71 24.31 5.92
C GLN A 162 -2.55 23.86 5.03
N ARG A 163 -2.04 22.64 5.24
CA ARG A 163 -0.99 22.07 4.37
C ARG A 163 -1.45 21.93 2.91
N MET A 164 -2.69 21.49 2.68
CA MET A 164 -3.25 21.39 1.33
C MET A 164 -3.40 22.76 0.67
N LYS A 165 -3.85 23.77 1.43
CA LYS A 165 -4.00 25.14 0.96
C LYS A 165 -2.64 25.77 0.61
N GLU A 166 -1.63 25.54 1.44
CA GLU A 166 -0.25 26.01 1.18
C GLU A 166 0.30 25.40 -0.11
N LEU A 167 0.15 24.09 -0.30
CA LEU A 167 0.60 23.39 -1.49
C LEU A 167 -0.19 23.81 -2.77
N GLU A 168 -1.47 24.17 -2.61
CA GLU A 168 -2.26 24.75 -3.69
C GLU A 168 -1.84 26.20 -4.01
N GLN A 169 -1.54 27.01 -3.00
CA GLN A 169 -1.00 28.35 -3.19
C GLN A 169 0.35 28.32 -3.90
N GLU A 170 1.27 27.44 -3.50
CA GLU A 170 2.54 27.25 -4.22
C GLU A 170 2.29 26.87 -5.68
N ARG A 171 1.34 25.96 -5.96
CA ARG A 171 0.99 25.60 -7.34
C ARG A 171 0.43 26.79 -8.12
N GLU A 172 -0.42 27.60 -7.50
CA GLU A 172 -0.98 28.82 -8.12
C GLU A 172 0.08 29.89 -8.35
N GLU A 173 1.02 30.05 -7.44
CA GLU A 173 2.16 30.95 -7.58
C GLU A 173 3.07 30.51 -8.72
N GLN A 174 3.39 29.21 -8.81
CA GLN A 174 4.16 28.68 -9.94
C GLN A 174 3.41 28.85 -11.26
N LYS A 175 2.08 28.64 -11.27
CA LYS A 175 1.23 28.90 -12.43
C LYS A 175 1.24 30.37 -12.82
N SER A 176 1.09 31.29 -11.85
CA SER A 176 1.12 32.74 -12.07
C SER A 176 2.49 33.20 -12.56
N LYS A 177 3.58 32.69 -11.97
CA LYS A 177 4.95 32.95 -12.39
C LYS A 177 5.21 32.45 -13.82
N TRP A 178 4.69 31.28 -14.18
CA TRP A 178 4.76 30.76 -15.54
C TRP A 178 3.92 31.61 -16.52
N GLN A 179 2.71 32.03 -16.13
CA GLN A 179 1.88 32.93 -16.92
C GLN A 179 2.56 34.30 -17.13
N GLN A 180 3.24 34.83 -16.11
CA GLN A 180 4.01 36.08 -16.22
C GLN A 180 5.23 35.92 -17.13
N PHE A 181 5.95 34.80 -17.04
CA PHE A 181 7.03 34.47 -17.98
C PHE A 181 6.51 34.41 -19.42
N ASN A 182 5.39 33.72 -19.63
CA ASN A 182 4.70 33.63 -20.91
C ASN A 182 4.32 35.02 -21.43
N ASN A 183 3.56 35.81 -20.65
CA ASN A 183 3.13 37.15 -21.06
C ASN A 183 4.32 38.09 -21.31
N LYS A 184 5.40 38.00 -20.53
CA LYS A 184 6.60 38.81 -20.72
C LYS A 184 7.37 38.41 -21.98
N ALA A 185 7.41 37.12 -22.31
CA ALA A 185 8.01 36.62 -23.55
C ALA A 185 7.22 37.03 -24.81
N TYR A 186 5.88 37.10 -24.74
CA TYR A 186 5.03 37.47 -25.87
C TYR A 186 4.71 38.97 -25.98
N SER A 187 4.88 39.76 -24.91
CA SER A 187 4.56 41.20 -24.89
C SER A 187 5.62 42.10 -25.55
N LYS A 188 6.90 41.71 -25.55
CA LYS A 188 8.01 42.58 -26.00
C LYS A 188 8.62 42.22 -27.36
N ASN A 189 7.78 41.94 -28.36
CA ASN A 189 8.10 41.82 -29.79
C ASN A 189 7.56 40.50 -30.35
N LYS A 190 6.34 40.54 -30.91
CA LYS A 190 5.96 39.82 -32.14
C LYS A 190 4.47 39.97 -32.42
N LYS A 191 4.16 40.97 -33.25
CA LYS A 191 2.92 41.02 -34.02
C LYS A 191 3.01 39.86 -35.03
N GLY A 192 2.35 38.72 -34.77
CA GLY A 192 2.14 37.67 -35.78
C GLY A 192 2.44 36.19 -35.45
N GLN A 193 2.72 35.78 -34.20
CA GLN A 193 2.81 34.34 -33.87
C GLN A 193 1.54 33.78 -33.21
N VAL A 194 1.17 32.56 -33.62
CA VAL A 194 -0.11 31.88 -33.41
C VAL A 194 -0.45 31.69 -31.94
N LYS A 195 -1.69 32.02 -31.56
CA LYS A 195 -2.16 32.22 -30.19
C LYS A 195 -2.37 30.95 -29.33
N ARG A 196 -2.17 29.73 -29.84
CA ARG A 196 -2.34 28.48 -29.06
C ARG A 196 -1.31 27.42 -29.45
N SER A 197 -0.77 26.73 -28.45
CA SER A 197 0.21 25.64 -28.60
C SER A 197 -0.40 24.46 -29.38
N ILE A 198 0.38 23.87 -30.28
CA ILE A 198 0.01 22.64 -31.02
C ILE A 198 -0.16 21.40 -30.13
N PHE A 199 0.19 21.50 -28.84
CA PHE A 199 0.00 20.47 -27.83
C PHE A 199 -1.02 20.88 -26.75
N ALA A 200 -1.74 21.99 -26.93
CA ALA A 200 -2.77 22.39 -25.98
C ALA A 200 -3.92 21.39 -25.99
N SER A 201 -4.38 20.98 -24.81
CA SER A 201 -5.58 20.15 -24.67
C SER A 201 -6.76 20.82 -25.37
N PRO A 202 -7.40 20.15 -26.34
CA PRO A 202 -8.54 20.69 -27.06
C PRO A 202 -9.72 20.89 -26.11
N GLU A 203 -10.51 21.92 -26.39
CA GLU A 203 -11.67 22.32 -25.58
C GLU A 203 -12.89 21.40 -25.80
N SER A 204 -12.80 20.43 -26.72
CA SER A 204 -13.86 19.50 -27.08
C SER A 204 -13.53 18.08 -26.61
N VAL A 205 -14.54 17.37 -26.11
CA VAL A 205 -14.47 15.99 -25.59
C VAL A 205 -13.92 14.95 -26.58
N ASN A 206 -13.92 15.23 -27.89
CA ASN A 206 -13.38 14.33 -28.92
C ASN A 206 -12.02 14.78 -29.49
N GLY A 207 -11.40 15.84 -28.97
CA GLY A 207 -10.15 16.34 -29.52
C GLY A 207 -8.95 15.46 -29.15
N LYS A 208 -8.22 14.97 -30.16
CA LYS A 208 -6.92 14.29 -29.99
C LYS A 208 -5.76 15.27 -30.18
N VAL A 209 -4.72 15.13 -29.35
CA VAL A 209 -3.45 15.88 -29.43
C VAL A 209 -2.38 15.01 -30.07
N GLY A 210 -1.65 15.54 -31.06
CA GLY A 210 -0.57 14.82 -31.76
C GLY A 210 0.09 15.62 -32.88
N VAL A 211 1.32 15.22 -33.23
CA VAL A 211 2.11 15.87 -34.29
C VAL A 211 1.45 15.61 -35.65
N GLY A 212 0.95 16.67 -36.28
CA GLY A 212 0.33 16.63 -37.61
C GLY A 212 -1.06 17.26 -37.67
N THR A 213 -1.75 17.40 -36.54
CA THR A 213 -3.10 17.98 -36.50
C THR A 213 -3.06 19.41 -35.98
N CYS A 214 -2.54 20.35 -36.78
CA CYS A 214 -2.75 21.77 -36.51
C CYS A 214 -4.23 22.12 -36.80
N GLY A 215 -5.16 21.64 -35.98
CA GLY A 215 -6.58 21.99 -36.02
C GLY A 215 -7.33 21.70 -37.33
N ILE A 216 -6.77 20.89 -38.23
CA ILE A 216 -7.37 20.58 -39.54
C ILE A 216 -7.63 19.07 -39.55
N ALA A 217 -8.82 18.67 -39.13
CA ALA A 217 -9.18 17.26 -38.93
C ALA A 217 -9.26 16.45 -40.25
N ASP A 218 -9.37 17.10 -41.41
CA ASP A 218 -9.77 16.42 -42.66
C ASP A 218 -8.80 16.61 -43.86
N LYS A 219 -7.57 17.11 -43.64
CA LYS A 219 -6.57 17.19 -44.72
C LYS A 219 -5.47 16.15 -44.53
N PRO A 220 -5.14 15.35 -45.57
CA PRO A 220 -4.04 14.40 -45.49
C PRO A 220 -2.70 15.13 -45.33
N MET A 221 -1.75 14.46 -44.67
CA MET A 221 -0.39 14.95 -44.45
C MET A 221 0.30 15.29 -45.79
N THR A 222 1.11 16.35 -45.81
CA THR A 222 1.73 16.91 -47.03
C THR A 222 2.41 15.83 -47.86
N GLN A 223 1.97 15.65 -49.11
CA GLN A 223 2.57 14.67 -50.02
C GLN A 223 3.96 15.11 -50.46
N TYR A 224 4.90 14.16 -50.42
CA TYR A 224 6.26 14.33 -50.88
C TYR A 224 6.28 14.32 -52.42
N ASN A 225 6.71 15.42 -53.05
CA ASN A 225 6.94 15.47 -54.48
C ASN A 225 8.41 15.13 -54.76
N ASP A 226 8.64 14.00 -55.40
CA ASP A 226 9.97 13.56 -55.84
C ASP A 226 10.50 14.49 -56.94
N THR A 227 11.67 15.10 -56.71
CA THR A 227 12.32 16.05 -57.61
C THR A 227 13.27 15.39 -58.63
N SER A 228 13.23 14.06 -58.76
CA SER A 228 14.12 13.24 -59.62
C SER A 228 14.13 13.56 -61.13
N LYS A 229 13.37 14.56 -61.63
CA LYS A 229 13.26 14.88 -63.06
C LYS A 229 14.29 15.87 -63.64
N TYR A 230 15.27 16.35 -62.86
CA TYR A 230 16.19 17.40 -63.33
C TYR A 230 17.68 17.02 -63.49
N ASN A 231 18.02 15.74 -63.70
CA ASN A 231 19.40 15.34 -64.02
C ASN A 231 19.51 14.70 -65.41
N VAL A 232 19.28 15.48 -66.46
CA VAL A 232 19.76 15.13 -67.80
C VAL A 232 20.31 16.40 -68.46
N ARG A 233 21.65 16.53 -68.53
CA ARG A 233 22.43 17.17 -69.62
C ARG A 233 23.86 17.51 -69.18
N HIS A 234 24.78 16.55 -69.36
CA HIS A 234 25.99 16.76 -70.18
C HIS A 234 26.69 15.40 -70.44
N LEU A 235 26.30 14.76 -71.54
CA LEU A 235 27.21 13.86 -72.26
C LEU A 235 28.13 14.77 -73.10
N MET A 236 29.44 14.75 -72.84
CA MET A 236 30.44 15.25 -73.80
C MET A 236 30.78 14.12 -74.77
N PRO A 237 30.78 14.33 -76.10
CA PRO A 237 31.49 13.47 -77.01
C PRO A 237 32.97 13.92 -77.15
N GLN A 238 33.79 12.93 -77.48
CA GLN A 238 35.25 12.86 -77.68
C GLN A 238 35.95 14.13 -78.19
#